data_AF-A0A7W1PUV6-F1
#
_entry.id   AF-A0A7W1PUV6-F1
#
_cell.length_a   1.000
_cell.length_b   1.000
_cell.length_c   1.000
_cell.angle_alpha   90.00
_cell.angle_beta   90.00
_cell.angle_gamma   90.00
#
_symmetry.space_group_name_H-M   'P 1'
#
loop_
_entity.id
_entity.type
_entity.pdbx_description
1 polymer ?
#
loop_
_entity_poly.entity_id
_entity_poly.type
_entity_poly.pdbx_seq_one_letter_code
_entity_poly.pdbx_strand_id
1 'polypeptide(L)'
;SIEGRKKYNAIGNYDYVDEFEKVQTIHFNNIMVDTTGQTTASGLIIDETEFTLSPQFDYKGKVKLEATKQFLTFEGLTRINHSCESVPRNWMQFNAEINPKEILIPVAIDPLNENNTKLATGMMLANDSIGVYSAFLSRKHRPSDFNVVTADGFLFYDRPSEEFRISSKEKLKELALTGNYISLNTKDCRFFGEGKIDLGCDLGGIKLNSAGEASHNLNNNQALYDMVFSMNFFFDESALDKMAESMNKSSAAQGVDYSRKVFEKSLRELIGKENADKLISELNIYGGSYRRFPSALNHSIFFTDVKFKWIEELKTYRSIGKIGIGNVQKTQVNRSFDGNIEIQKKRGGDIMYIYFNLGEGNWYYFKYQKNFFYALSSNEEFNNIIKGLKQDKKKYKTKKGESPFQFNIGTPTDKNKFLRRLESDEESE
;
A
#
# COMPACT_ATOMS: atom_id res chain seq x y z
N SER A 1 20.38 -4.86 51.03
CA SER A 1 20.42 -3.94 52.17
C SER A 1 19.02 -3.38 52.42
N ILE A 2 18.51 -3.43 53.65
CA ILE A 2 17.22 -2.86 54.02
C ILE A 2 17.48 -1.84 55.11
N GLU A 3 17.30 -0.55 54.79
CA GLU A 3 17.50 0.57 55.71
C GLU A 3 16.17 1.13 56.24
N GLY A 4 15.05 0.76 55.63
CA GLY A 4 13.71 1.09 56.09
C GLY A 4 12.63 0.66 55.09
N ARG A 5 11.36 0.81 55.48
CA ARG A 5 10.19 0.42 54.66
C ARG A 5 10.22 0.99 53.23
N LYS A 6 10.73 2.21 53.06
CA LYS A 6 10.83 2.92 51.77
C LYS A 6 12.30 3.12 51.33
N LYS A 7 13.24 2.36 51.90
CA LYS A 7 14.66 2.50 51.61
C LYS A 7 15.34 1.13 51.69
N TYR A 8 15.38 0.46 50.56
CA TYR A 8 16.08 -0.81 50.42
C TYR A 8 16.67 -0.93 49.03
N ASN A 9 17.74 -1.73 48.94
CA ASN A 9 18.40 -2.13 47.70
C ASN A 9 18.56 -3.65 47.73
N ALA A 10 18.16 -4.34 46.67
CA ALA A 10 18.26 -5.79 46.57
C ALA A 10 18.62 -6.24 45.14
N ILE A 11 18.97 -7.52 45.05
CA ILE A 11 19.02 -8.28 43.80
C ILE A 11 17.98 -9.40 43.90
N GLY A 12 17.47 -9.88 42.77
CA GLY A 12 16.45 -10.92 42.79
C GLY A 12 16.20 -11.53 41.43
N ASN A 13 15.54 -12.68 41.44
CA ASN A 13 15.13 -13.40 40.25
C ASN A 13 13.63 -13.19 40.04
N TYR A 14 13.22 -13.10 38.78
CA TYR A 14 11.83 -13.03 38.38
C TYR A 14 11.58 -14.04 37.27
N ASP A 15 10.58 -14.91 37.47
CA ASP A 15 10.21 -15.90 36.48
C ASP A 15 9.22 -15.29 35.49
N TYR A 16 9.70 -15.01 34.27
CA TYR A 16 8.86 -14.63 33.14
C TYR A 16 8.20 -15.88 32.56
N VAL A 17 6.88 -15.90 32.56
CA VAL A 17 6.07 -16.99 32.01
C VAL A 17 5.43 -16.50 30.72
N ASP A 18 5.77 -17.13 29.61
CA ASP A 18 5.16 -16.81 28.32
C ASP A 18 3.77 -17.43 28.19
N GLU A 19 3.12 -17.19 27.06
CA GLU A 19 1.79 -17.73 26.75
C GLU A 19 1.71 -19.26 26.69
N PHE A 20 2.83 -19.97 26.51
CA PHE A 20 2.93 -21.43 26.44
C PHE A 20 3.42 -22.02 27.77
N GLU A 21 3.36 -21.25 28.85
CA GLU A 21 3.83 -21.63 30.19
C GLU A 21 5.34 -21.92 30.23
N LYS A 22 6.11 -21.49 29.22
CA LYS A 22 7.56 -21.59 29.24
C LYS A 22 8.08 -20.54 30.22
N VAL A 23 8.83 -21.01 31.21
CA VAL A 23 9.44 -20.17 32.24
C VAL A 23 10.85 -19.79 31.81
N GLN A 24 11.16 -18.49 31.90
CA GLN A 24 12.50 -17.93 31.71
C GLN A 24 12.81 -17.00 32.87
N THR A 25 13.93 -17.24 33.57
CA THR A 25 14.30 -16.43 34.74
C THR A 25 15.06 -15.16 34.32
N ILE A 26 14.58 -14.01 34.79
CA ILE A 26 15.20 -12.70 34.62
C ILE A 26 15.93 -12.34 35.92
N HIS A 27 17.20 -11.97 35.80
CA HIS A 27 18.01 -11.49 36.92
C HIS A 27 17.93 -9.96 37.05
N PHE A 28 17.33 -9.49 38.14
CA PHE A 28 17.29 -8.09 38.52
C PHE A 28 18.47 -7.76 39.44
N ASN A 29 19.39 -6.93 38.93
CA ASN A 29 20.61 -6.55 39.63
C ASN A 29 20.46 -5.26 40.46
N ASN A 30 19.33 -4.56 40.29
CA ASN A 30 19.01 -3.38 41.07
C ASN A 30 17.50 -3.34 41.33
N ILE A 31 17.11 -3.65 42.56
CA ILE A 31 15.75 -3.51 43.09
C ILE A 31 15.78 -2.42 44.16
N MET A 32 15.02 -1.35 43.98
CA MET A 32 15.01 -0.20 44.90
C MET A 32 13.64 0.45 45.01
N VAL A 33 13.49 1.37 45.95
CA VAL A 33 12.28 2.22 46.08
C VAL A 33 12.52 3.53 45.36
N ASP A 34 11.61 3.91 44.45
CA ASP A 34 11.67 5.17 43.72
C ASP A 34 11.21 6.38 44.58
N THR A 35 11.18 7.57 43.98
CA THR A 35 10.75 8.80 44.67
C THR A 35 9.26 8.82 45.01
N THR A 36 8.44 8.00 44.34
CA THR A 36 6.99 7.87 44.61
C THR A 36 6.71 6.88 45.76
N GLY A 37 7.72 6.12 46.18
CA GLY A 37 7.63 5.13 47.26
C GLY A 37 7.28 3.72 46.77
N GLN A 38 7.42 3.47 45.47
CA GLN A 38 7.13 2.22 44.80
C GLN A 38 8.40 1.38 44.59
N THR A 39 8.29 0.05 44.63
CA THR A 39 9.37 -0.86 44.20
C THR A 39 9.57 -0.79 42.70
N THR A 40 10.82 -0.57 42.30
CA THR A 40 11.29 -0.68 40.91
C THR A 40 12.43 -1.68 40.84
N ALA A 41 12.51 -2.45 39.76
CA ALA A 41 13.66 -3.31 39.48
C ALA A 41 14.15 -3.12 38.06
N SER A 42 15.46 -3.31 37.85
CA SER A 42 16.07 -3.27 36.52
C SER A 42 17.04 -4.41 36.31
N GLY A 43 16.97 -5.02 35.13
CA GLY A 43 17.76 -6.16 34.70
C GLY A 43 18.21 -5.98 33.26
N LEU A 44 19.25 -6.70 32.85
CA LEU A 44 19.78 -6.69 31.49
C LEU A 44 19.80 -8.12 30.97
N ILE A 45 19.10 -8.34 29.86
CA ILE A 45 19.11 -9.60 29.12
C ILE A 45 20.09 -9.43 27.96
N ILE A 46 21.16 -10.22 27.97
CA ILE A 46 22.19 -10.25 26.94
C ILE A 46 21.82 -11.24 25.83
N ASP A 47 22.42 -11.09 24.65
CA ASP A 47 22.06 -11.88 23.45
C ASP A 47 22.27 -13.39 23.68
N GLU A 48 23.33 -13.74 24.41
CA GLU A 48 23.72 -15.12 24.76
C GLU A 48 22.69 -15.84 25.64
N THR A 49 21.71 -15.13 26.19
CA THR A 49 20.63 -15.74 27.00
C THR A 49 19.55 -16.37 26.12
N GLU A 50 19.51 -16.06 24.81
CA GLU A 50 18.48 -16.55 23.86
C GLU A 50 17.04 -16.36 24.39
N PHE A 51 16.80 -15.24 25.09
CA PHE A 51 15.52 -14.95 25.71
C PHE A 51 14.46 -14.58 24.67
N THR A 52 13.24 -15.05 24.88
CA THR A 52 12.10 -14.80 23.98
C THR A 52 10.91 -14.23 24.76
N LEU A 53 10.21 -13.22 24.21
CA LEU A 53 8.91 -12.77 24.75
C LEU A 53 7.82 -13.81 24.46
N SER A 54 7.89 -14.42 23.29
CA SER A 54 7.16 -15.64 22.90
C SER A 54 8.00 -16.33 21.81
N PRO A 55 7.64 -17.54 21.36
CA PRO A 55 8.35 -18.20 20.26
C PRO A 55 8.53 -17.35 18.99
N GLN A 56 7.66 -16.35 18.79
CA GLN A 56 7.66 -15.46 17.63
C GLN A 56 8.52 -14.21 17.81
N PHE A 57 8.94 -13.88 19.03
CA PHE A 57 9.64 -12.63 19.35
C PHE A 57 10.86 -12.90 20.22
N ASP A 58 12.04 -12.83 19.61
CA ASP A 58 13.30 -12.77 20.34
C ASP A 58 13.42 -11.42 21.06
N TYR A 59 14.15 -11.39 22.17
CA TYR A 59 14.41 -10.16 22.90
C TYR A 59 15.80 -10.11 23.55
N LYS A 60 16.43 -8.93 23.44
CA LYS A 60 17.62 -8.56 24.24
C LYS A 60 17.53 -7.10 24.66
N GLY A 61 18.02 -6.77 25.86
CA GLY A 61 18.01 -5.41 26.38
C GLY A 61 17.56 -5.29 27.84
N LYS A 62 17.13 -4.09 28.22
CA LYS A 62 16.78 -3.76 29.59
C LYS A 62 15.34 -4.13 29.91
N VAL A 63 15.14 -4.83 31.01
CA VAL A 63 13.80 -5.11 31.55
C VAL A 63 13.61 -4.33 32.84
N LYS A 64 12.44 -3.71 32.98
CA LYS A 64 12.03 -2.93 34.14
C LYS A 64 10.79 -3.53 34.76
N LEU A 65 10.83 -3.70 36.08
CA LEU A 65 9.67 -3.99 36.90
C LEU A 65 9.27 -2.70 37.61
N GLU A 66 7.98 -2.41 37.59
CA GLU A 66 7.35 -1.34 38.34
C GLU A 66 6.18 -1.96 39.10
N ALA A 67 6.19 -1.99 40.44
CA ALA A 67 5.11 -2.61 41.22
C ALA A 67 3.68 -2.04 41.01
N THR A 68 3.51 -0.89 40.36
CA THR A 68 2.20 -0.34 39.94
C THR A 68 1.74 -0.84 38.59
N LYS A 69 2.62 -1.46 37.80
CA LYS A 69 2.29 -2.09 36.53
C LYS A 69 2.08 -3.58 36.71
N GLN A 70 1.11 -4.12 35.98
CA GLN A 70 0.85 -5.56 35.98
C GLN A 70 1.96 -6.32 35.26
N PHE A 71 2.48 -5.75 34.17
CA PHE A 71 3.49 -6.42 33.34
C PHE A 71 4.84 -5.70 33.36
N LEU A 72 5.88 -6.42 32.93
CA LEU A 72 7.22 -5.87 32.79
C LEU A 72 7.30 -4.92 31.59
N THR A 73 8.10 -3.87 31.72
CA THR A 73 8.46 -2.97 30.63
C THR A 73 9.79 -3.41 30.03
N PHE A 74 9.80 -3.63 28.72
CA PHE A 74 10.96 -4.05 27.94
C PHE A 74 11.46 -2.88 27.11
N GLU A 75 12.71 -2.47 27.33
CA GLU A 75 13.40 -1.39 26.62
C GLU A 75 14.66 -1.98 25.97
N GLY A 76 14.59 -2.26 24.67
CA GLY A 76 15.67 -2.98 24.00
C GLY A 76 15.36 -3.28 22.55
N LEU A 77 15.79 -4.47 22.13
CA LEU A 77 15.70 -4.95 20.77
C LEU A 77 14.81 -6.19 20.72
N THR A 78 13.97 -6.27 19.70
CA THR A 78 13.19 -7.48 19.38
C THR A 78 13.42 -7.88 17.93
N ARG A 79 13.36 -9.18 17.65
CA ARG A 79 13.44 -9.73 16.30
C ARG A 79 12.32 -10.75 16.13
N ILE A 80 11.63 -10.67 14.99
CA ILE A 80 10.57 -11.63 14.66
C ILE A 80 11.16 -12.95 14.13
N ASN A 81 10.54 -14.06 14.51
CA ASN A 81 10.93 -15.39 14.07
C ASN A 81 10.07 -15.88 12.92
N HIS A 82 10.69 -16.08 11.75
CA HIS A 82 10.10 -16.66 10.55
C HIS A 82 11.19 -17.29 9.67
N SER A 83 10.78 -18.09 8.69
CA SER A 83 11.67 -18.82 7.76
C SER A 83 11.67 -18.28 6.33
N CYS A 84 10.95 -17.19 6.04
CA CYS A 84 10.94 -16.58 4.71
C CYS A 84 12.29 -15.97 4.32
N GLU A 85 13.05 -16.65 3.45
CA GLU A 85 14.44 -16.30 3.07
C GLU A 85 14.57 -14.91 2.43
N SER A 86 13.59 -14.51 1.60
CA SER A 86 13.59 -13.22 0.90
C SER A 86 13.41 -12.00 1.82
N VAL A 87 13.04 -12.20 3.09
CA VAL A 87 12.87 -11.14 4.08
C VAL A 87 13.92 -11.31 5.18
N PRO A 88 14.99 -10.49 5.21
CA PRO A 88 16.00 -10.63 6.25
C PRO A 88 15.45 -10.30 7.64
N ARG A 89 15.62 -11.21 8.61
CA ARG A 89 15.33 -10.92 10.02
C ARG A 89 16.29 -9.88 10.57
N ASN A 90 15.77 -8.82 11.20
CA ASN A 90 16.58 -7.79 11.86
C ASN A 90 16.07 -7.54 13.28
N TRP A 91 16.98 -7.09 14.13
CA TRP A 91 16.63 -6.51 15.42
C TRP A 91 16.03 -5.12 15.24
N MET A 92 14.90 -4.86 15.89
CA MET A 92 14.22 -3.56 15.95
C MET A 92 14.21 -3.04 17.38
N GLN A 93 14.54 -1.77 17.57
CA GLN A 93 14.44 -1.07 18.84
C GLN A 93 12.96 -0.86 19.21
N PHE A 94 12.61 -1.12 20.47
CA PHE A 94 11.30 -0.79 21.01
C PHE A 94 11.36 -0.53 22.53
N ASN A 95 10.31 0.11 23.02
CA ASN A 95 10.07 0.29 24.45
C ASN A 95 8.58 0.12 24.73
N ALA A 96 8.20 -0.93 25.45
CA ALA A 96 6.79 -1.20 25.77
C ALA A 96 6.61 -2.07 27.01
N GLU A 97 5.46 -1.89 27.67
CA GLU A 97 4.92 -2.90 28.60
C GLU A 97 4.38 -4.08 27.79
N ILE A 98 4.79 -5.31 28.15
CA ILE A 98 4.46 -6.52 27.39
C ILE A 98 3.59 -7.45 28.23
N ASN A 99 2.33 -7.62 27.82
CA ASN A 99 1.48 -8.71 28.27
C ASN A 99 1.89 -10.01 27.55
N PRO A 100 2.40 -11.04 28.25
CA PRO A 100 2.84 -12.28 27.61
C PRO A 100 1.74 -13.01 26.84
N LYS A 101 0.47 -12.77 27.18
CA LYS A 101 -0.69 -13.40 26.50
C LYS A 101 -1.14 -12.66 25.24
N GLU A 102 -0.82 -11.37 25.14
CA GLU A 102 -1.22 -10.48 24.05
C GLU A 102 -0.09 -9.48 23.78
N ILE A 103 0.95 -9.95 23.09
CA ILE A 103 2.14 -9.15 22.79
C ILE A 103 1.82 -8.13 21.69
N LEU A 104 1.94 -6.85 22.04
CA LEU A 104 1.81 -5.71 21.12
C LEU A 104 3.08 -4.87 21.18
N ILE A 105 3.88 -4.90 20.12
CA ILE A 105 5.16 -4.19 20.05
C ILE A 105 4.95 -2.90 19.24
N PRO A 106 5.24 -1.71 19.78
CA PRO A 106 5.12 -0.48 19.02
C PRO A 106 6.15 -0.42 17.89
N VAL A 107 5.72 0.01 16.72
CA VAL A 107 6.52 0.20 15.50
C VAL A 107 6.38 1.66 15.08
N ALA A 108 7.49 2.40 15.13
CA ALA A 108 7.53 3.77 14.64
C ALA A 108 7.46 3.82 13.09
N ILE A 109 7.16 4.99 12.53
CA ILE A 109 7.14 5.21 11.06
C ILE A 109 8.50 4.87 10.42
N ASP A 110 9.59 5.23 11.08
CA ASP A 110 10.97 4.90 10.71
C ASP A 110 11.60 4.05 11.84
N PRO A 111 11.27 2.75 11.94
CA PRO A 111 11.80 1.90 12.99
C PRO A 111 13.32 1.78 12.87
N LEU A 112 14.03 1.69 13.99
CA LEU A 112 15.50 1.64 14.01
C LEU A 112 15.98 0.26 14.44
N ASN A 113 17.09 -0.18 13.87
CA ASN A 113 17.80 -1.37 14.35
C ASN A 113 18.84 -1.04 15.43
N GLU A 114 19.58 -2.05 15.90
CA GLU A 114 20.64 -1.90 16.91
C GLU A 114 21.75 -0.90 16.55
N ASN A 115 21.95 -0.64 15.25
CA ASN A 115 22.94 0.30 14.72
C ASN A 115 22.33 1.66 14.34
N ASN A 116 21.13 1.99 14.85
CA ASN A 116 20.37 3.20 14.51
C ASN A 116 20.11 3.37 13.00
N THR A 117 20.10 2.26 12.26
CA THR A 117 19.75 2.24 10.84
C THR A 117 18.26 2.06 10.68
N LYS A 118 17.65 2.84 9.79
CA LYS A 118 16.23 2.73 9.46
C LYS A 118 15.90 1.37 8.86
N LEU A 119 14.83 0.78 9.38
CA LEU A 119 14.14 -0.39 8.88
C LEU A 119 12.89 0.05 8.11
N ALA A 120 12.32 -0.87 7.37
CA ALA A 120 11.14 -0.66 6.54
C ALA A 120 10.06 -1.69 6.86
N THR A 121 8.81 -1.26 6.71
CA THR A 121 7.59 -2.04 6.97
C THR A 121 6.62 -1.82 5.81
N GLY A 122 6.78 -2.60 4.75
CA GLY A 122 5.99 -2.43 3.55
C GLY A 122 6.48 -3.19 2.33
N MET A 123 5.73 -3.00 1.24
CA MET A 123 6.18 -3.34 -0.11
C MET A 123 6.92 -2.13 -0.69
N MET A 124 8.02 -2.40 -1.37
CA MET A 124 8.95 -1.41 -1.90
C MET A 124 9.14 -1.63 -3.41
N LEU A 125 9.44 -0.55 -4.12
CA LEU A 125 9.90 -0.60 -5.51
C LEU A 125 11.35 -0.08 -5.57
N ALA A 126 12.26 -0.96 -5.98
CA ALA A 126 13.67 -0.62 -6.16
C ALA A 126 13.86 0.35 -7.33
N ASN A 127 14.64 1.41 -7.12
CA ASN A 127 14.78 2.48 -8.13
C ASN A 127 15.66 2.08 -9.33
N ASP A 128 16.52 1.06 -9.22
CA ASP A 128 17.58 0.82 -10.21
C ASP A 128 17.46 -0.46 -11.02
N SER A 129 16.96 -1.57 -10.44
CA SER A 129 16.77 -2.82 -11.21
C SER A 129 16.15 -4.01 -10.48
N ILE A 130 16.04 -3.99 -9.14
CA ILE A 130 15.65 -5.19 -8.34
C ILE A 130 14.11 -5.42 -8.33
N GLY A 131 13.34 -4.59 -9.03
CA GLY A 131 11.89 -4.74 -9.10
C GLY A 131 11.19 -4.45 -7.77
N VAL A 132 10.08 -5.13 -7.53
CA VAL A 132 9.29 -5.03 -6.29
C VAL A 132 9.85 -6.00 -5.26
N TYR A 133 9.99 -5.56 -4.01
CA TYR A 133 10.39 -6.41 -2.90
C TYR A 133 9.61 -6.07 -1.63
N SER A 134 9.56 -6.97 -0.67
CA SER A 134 8.92 -6.71 0.63
C SER A 134 9.97 -6.54 1.72
N ALA A 135 9.76 -5.56 2.58
CA ALA A 135 10.52 -5.34 3.79
C ALA A 135 9.58 -5.41 4.99
N PHE A 136 9.83 -6.35 5.91
CA PHE A 136 9.04 -6.47 7.14
C PHE A 136 9.99 -6.39 8.32
N LEU A 137 10.15 -5.18 8.86
CA LEU A 137 11.18 -4.85 9.85
C LEU A 137 12.59 -5.15 9.35
N SER A 138 12.82 -5.00 8.05
CA SER A 138 14.11 -5.25 7.41
C SER A 138 14.61 -3.98 6.72
N ARG A 139 15.91 -3.92 6.42
CA ARG A 139 16.47 -2.76 5.72
C ARG A 139 15.97 -2.73 4.28
N LYS A 140 15.65 -1.53 3.80
CA LYS A 140 15.53 -1.29 2.35
C LYS A 140 16.85 -1.66 1.65
N HIS A 141 16.75 -2.15 0.42
CA HIS A 141 17.94 -2.28 -0.44
C HIS A 141 18.63 -0.94 -0.60
N ARG A 142 17.85 0.15 -0.77
CA ARG A 142 18.35 1.52 -0.75
C ARG A 142 17.41 2.48 -0.03
N PRO A 143 17.95 3.50 0.65
CA PRO A 143 17.12 4.55 1.26
C PRO A 143 16.18 5.27 0.27
N SER A 144 16.58 5.34 -1.01
CA SER A 144 15.83 5.99 -2.09
C SER A 144 14.74 5.14 -2.71
N ASP A 145 14.59 3.86 -2.31
CA ASP A 145 13.56 2.99 -2.87
C ASP A 145 12.17 3.48 -2.46
N PHE A 146 11.22 3.38 -3.38
CA PHE A 146 9.87 3.90 -3.22
C PHE A 146 9.05 3.01 -2.28
N ASN A 147 8.29 3.64 -1.40
CA ASN A 147 7.30 2.96 -0.55
C ASN A 147 6.04 2.74 -1.37
N VAL A 148 5.70 1.48 -1.66
CA VAL A 148 4.47 1.17 -2.42
C VAL A 148 3.27 1.13 -1.50
N VAL A 149 3.37 0.37 -0.42
CA VAL A 149 2.40 0.36 0.68
C VAL A 149 3.16 0.07 1.96
N THR A 150 2.93 0.87 3.00
CA THR A 150 3.65 0.78 4.28
C THR A 150 2.71 0.94 5.46
N ALA A 151 3.02 0.32 6.59
CA ALA A 151 2.28 0.51 7.83
C ALA A 151 3.20 0.67 9.04
N ASP A 152 2.70 1.38 10.03
CA ASP A 152 3.30 1.62 11.35
C ASP A 152 2.22 1.45 12.44
N GLY A 153 2.59 1.61 13.71
CA GLY A 153 1.68 1.48 14.85
C GLY A 153 2.11 0.35 15.78
N PHE A 154 1.47 -0.82 15.66
CA PHE A 154 1.74 -1.96 16.52
C PHE A 154 1.94 -3.23 15.70
N LEU A 155 2.96 -3.99 16.06
CA LEU A 155 3.25 -5.33 15.60
C LEU A 155 2.60 -6.34 16.55
N PHE A 156 1.89 -7.30 15.96
CA PHE A 156 1.40 -8.47 16.69
C PHE A 156 1.47 -9.72 15.81
N TYR A 157 1.44 -10.89 16.45
CA TYR A 157 1.39 -12.17 15.75
C TYR A 157 -0.02 -12.78 15.87
N ASP A 158 -0.66 -13.03 14.74
CA ASP A 158 -1.95 -13.70 14.66
C ASP A 158 -1.73 -15.20 14.46
N ARG A 159 -1.95 -15.98 15.53
CA ARG A 159 -1.74 -17.44 15.50
C ARG A 159 -2.68 -18.18 14.54
N PRO A 160 -4.00 -17.88 14.47
CA PRO A 160 -4.89 -18.60 13.57
C PRO A 160 -4.50 -18.52 12.10
N SER A 161 -3.97 -17.38 11.65
CA SER A 161 -3.50 -17.19 10.27
C SER A 161 -1.98 -17.34 10.10
N GLU A 162 -1.25 -17.60 11.18
CA GLU A 162 0.22 -17.78 11.19
C GLU A 162 0.98 -16.59 10.58
N GLU A 163 0.55 -15.35 10.89
CA GLU A 163 1.11 -14.14 10.28
C GLU A 163 1.46 -13.04 11.30
N PHE A 164 2.54 -12.31 11.01
CA PHE A 164 2.84 -11.05 11.68
C PHE A 164 2.04 -9.93 11.03
N ARG A 165 1.46 -9.03 11.82
CA ARG A 165 0.64 -7.90 11.35
C ARG A 165 1.14 -6.59 11.92
N ILE A 166 1.15 -5.53 11.12
CA ILE A 166 1.47 -4.17 11.56
C ILE A 166 0.37 -3.21 11.10
N SER A 167 -0.23 -2.50 12.06
CA SER A 167 -1.21 -1.40 11.84
C SER A 167 -1.52 -0.68 13.16
N SER A 168 -2.52 0.22 13.16
CA SER A 168 -3.06 0.83 14.37
C SER A 168 -3.79 -0.20 15.25
N LYS A 169 -3.86 0.03 16.57
CA LYS A 169 -4.55 -0.90 17.49
C LYS A 169 -6.00 -1.14 17.10
N GLU A 170 -6.69 -0.09 16.65
CA GLU A 170 -8.09 -0.15 16.25
C GLU A 170 -8.25 -1.04 15.02
N LYS A 171 -7.41 -0.84 14.00
CA LYS A 171 -7.44 -1.61 12.75
C LYS A 171 -7.07 -3.08 12.97
N LEU A 172 -6.12 -3.38 13.87
CA LEU A 172 -5.75 -4.76 14.21
C LEU A 172 -6.89 -5.51 14.92
N LYS A 173 -7.74 -4.80 15.67
CA LYS A 173 -8.95 -5.37 16.30
C LYS A 173 -10.12 -5.48 15.31
N GLU A 174 -10.27 -4.51 14.44
CA GLU A 174 -11.33 -4.47 13.43
C GLU A 174 -10.77 -4.18 12.04
N LEU A 175 -10.44 -5.25 11.31
CA LEU A 175 -9.83 -5.20 9.97
C LEU A 175 -10.71 -4.51 8.90
N ALA A 176 -11.99 -4.23 9.21
CA ALA A 176 -12.90 -3.48 8.34
C ALA A 176 -12.66 -1.96 8.36
N LEU A 177 -11.98 -1.43 9.38
CA LEU A 177 -11.66 0.00 9.49
C LEU A 177 -10.71 0.45 8.38
N THR A 178 -10.63 1.76 8.11
CA THR A 178 -9.63 2.33 7.19
C THR A 178 -8.24 2.37 7.81
N GLY A 179 -7.23 2.71 7.01
CA GLY A 179 -5.85 2.83 7.45
C GLY A 179 -4.96 1.70 6.94
N ASN A 180 -3.66 2.00 6.88
CA ASN A 180 -2.67 1.09 6.33
C ASN A 180 -2.48 -0.12 7.23
N TYR A 181 -2.40 -1.29 6.61
CA TYR A 181 -2.20 -2.57 7.26
C TYR A 181 -1.23 -3.39 6.41
N ILE A 182 -0.28 -4.07 7.04
CA ILE A 182 0.55 -5.06 6.37
C ILE A 182 0.59 -6.35 7.17
N SER A 183 0.76 -7.48 6.48
CA SER A 183 1.07 -8.76 7.11
C SER A 183 2.14 -9.54 6.37
N LEU A 184 2.82 -10.41 7.12
CA LEU A 184 3.75 -11.42 6.61
C LEU A 184 3.29 -12.78 7.11
N ASN A 185 2.72 -13.57 6.22
CA ASN A 185 2.38 -14.96 6.50
C ASN A 185 3.66 -15.80 6.54
N THR A 186 3.87 -16.51 7.64
CA THR A 186 5.11 -17.25 7.88
C THR A 186 5.13 -18.65 7.26
N LYS A 187 3.95 -19.15 6.87
CA LYS A 187 3.76 -20.50 6.33
C LYS A 187 3.94 -20.56 4.82
N ASP A 188 3.29 -19.65 4.10
CA ASP A 188 3.37 -19.58 2.64
C ASP A 188 4.26 -18.45 2.13
N CYS A 189 4.89 -17.69 3.04
CA CYS A 189 5.74 -16.55 2.72
C CYS A 189 5.07 -15.56 1.77
N ARG A 190 3.80 -15.24 2.06
CA ARG A 190 3.06 -14.17 1.40
C ARG A 190 3.08 -12.90 2.24
N PHE A 191 3.56 -11.82 1.63
CA PHE A 191 3.37 -10.47 2.14
C PHE A 191 2.03 -9.92 1.62
N PHE A 192 1.30 -9.24 2.47
CA PHE A 192 0.09 -8.51 2.12
C PHE A 192 0.15 -7.09 2.65
N GLY A 193 -0.38 -6.14 1.89
CA GLY A 193 -0.55 -4.75 2.28
C GLY A 193 -1.91 -4.22 1.83
N GLU A 194 -2.54 -3.41 2.66
CA GLU A 194 -3.81 -2.75 2.40
C GLU A 194 -3.67 -1.27 2.79
N GLY A 195 -4.31 -0.39 2.03
CA GLY A 195 -4.40 1.04 2.33
C GLY A 195 -4.09 1.90 1.12
N LYS A 196 -3.43 3.04 1.34
CA LYS A 196 -2.95 3.87 0.23
C LYS A 196 -1.80 3.16 -0.49
N ILE A 197 -1.89 3.11 -1.81
CA ILE A 197 -0.88 2.50 -2.67
C ILE A 197 -0.27 3.60 -3.54
N ASP A 198 1.05 3.70 -3.55
CA ASP A 198 1.81 4.53 -4.49
C ASP A 198 2.62 3.62 -5.41
N LEU A 199 2.29 3.57 -6.69
CA LEU A 199 3.05 2.79 -7.67
C LEU A 199 4.47 3.38 -7.95
N GLY A 200 4.84 4.45 -7.25
CA GLY A 200 6.12 5.14 -7.34
C GLY A 200 6.31 5.85 -8.67
N CYS A 201 5.23 6.22 -9.36
CA CYS A 201 5.25 6.66 -10.75
C CYS A 201 5.70 8.11 -10.93
N ASP A 202 6.58 8.36 -11.90
CA ASP A 202 6.94 9.70 -12.37
C ASP A 202 6.20 10.02 -13.68
N LEU A 203 4.95 10.45 -13.54
CA LEU A 203 4.06 10.79 -14.67
C LEU A 203 3.82 12.30 -14.82
N GLY A 204 4.70 13.13 -14.23
CA GLY A 204 4.67 14.59 -14.36
C GLY A 204 3.30 15.22 -14.06
N GLY A 205 2.61 15.69 -15.10
CA GLY A 205 1.30 16.35 -14.97
C GLY A 205 0.10 15.42 -14.78
N ILE A 206 0.29 14.10 -14.77
CA ILE A 206 -0.77 13.12 -14.44
C ILE A 206 -0.70 12.83 -12.95
N LYS A 207 -1.81 13.10 -12.25
CA LYS A 207 -1.94 12.85 -10.82
C LYS A 207 -2.75 11.58 -10.60
N LEU A 208 -2.14 10.61 -9.94
CA LEU A 208 -2.78 9.39 -9.48
C LEU A 208 -3.08 9.51 -7.97
N ASN A 209 -4.24 9.03 -7.55
CA ASN A 209 -4.58 8.83 -6.15
C ASN A 209 -5.24 7.46 -6.00
N SER A 210 -4.57 6.55 -5.32
CA SER A 210 -4.88 5.12 -5.30
C SER A 210 -4.95 4.57 -3.89
N ALA A 211 -5.89 3.65 -3.69
CA ALA A 211 -5.97 2.79 -2.52
C ALA A 211 -6.38 1.39 -2.96
N GLY A 212 -6.02 0.39 -2.16
CA GLY A 212 -6.30 -1.00 -2.50
C GLY A 212 -5.50 -1.98 -1.68
N GLU A 213 -5.33 -3.15 -2.26
CA GLU A 213 -4.56 -4.26 -1.71
C GLU A 213 -3.37 -4.56 -2.61
N ALA A 214 -2.23 -4.90 -2.01
CA ALA A 214 -1.03 -5.36 -2.66
C ALA A 214 -0.59 -6.68 -2.02
N SER A 215 -0.26 -7.67 -2.83
CA SER A 215 0.24 -8.95 -2.37
C SER A 215 1.54 -9.29 -3.07
N HIS A 216 2.47 -9.91 -2.33
CA HIS A 216 3.74 -10.35 -2.87
C HIS A 216 4.03 -11.75 -2.37
N ASN A 217 4.06 -12.71 -3.30
CA ASN A 217 4.49 -14.07 -3.02
C ASN A 217 6.02 -14.13 -3.09
N LEU A 218 6.64 -14.29 -1.92
CA LEU A 218 8.10 -14.21 -1.78
C LEU A 218 8.83 -15.43 -2.34
N ASN A 219 8.11 -16.54 -2.59
CA ASN A 219 8.71 -17.77 -3.12
C ASN A 219 8.95 -17.70 -4.63
N ASN A 220 8.10 -16.96 -5.37
CA ASN A 220 8.19 -16.84 -6.82
C ASN A 220 8.29 -15.37 -7.30
N ASN A 221 8.54 -14.44 -6.36
CA ASN A 221 8.68 -13.00 -6.59
C ASN A 221 7.48 -12.36 -7.33
N GLN A 222 6.27 -12.90 -7.19
CA GLN A 222 5.09 -12.38 -7.89
C GLN A 222 4.41 -11.29 -7.05
N ALA A 223 4.37 -10.07 -7.58
CA ALA A 223 3.63 -8.95 -6.99
C ALA A 223 2.34 -8.64 -7.78
N LEU A 224 1.22 -8.63 -7.05
CA LEU A 224 -0.11 -8.36 -7.56
C LEU A 224 -0.78 -7.23 -6.77
N TYR A 225 -1.59 -6.44 -7.45
CA TYR A 225 -2.31 -5.31 -6.88
C TYR A 225 -3.77 -5.37 -7.29
N ASP A 226 -4.66 -5.00 -6.37
CA ASP A 226 -6.08 -4.79 -6.65
C ASP A 226 -6.48 -3.42 -6.11
N MET A 227 -6.82 -2.49 -7.01
CA MET A 227 -6.90 -1.07 -6.67
C MET A 227 -8.16 -0.37 -7.17
N VAL A 228 -8.56 0.62 -6.40
CA VAL A 228 -9.39 1.74 -6.83
C VAL A 228 -8.49 2.96 -6.95
N PHE A 229 -8.55 3.68 -8.07
CA PHE A 229 -7.77 4.90 -8.19
C PHE A 229 -8.41 5.93 -9.09
N SER A 230 -8.09 7.19 -8.81
CA SER A 230 -8.42 8.30 -9.70
C SER A 230 -7.20 8.76 -10.47
N MET A 231 -7.45 9.20 -11.70
CA MET A 231 -6.45 9.76 -12.58
C MET A 231 -6.93 11.13 -13.06
N ASN A 232 -6.11 12.15 -12.82
CA ASN A 232 -6.35 13.52 -13.26
C ASN A 232 -5.24 13.98 -14.18
N PHE A 233 -5.61 14.55 -15.33
CA PHE A 233 -4.68 15.10 -16.31
C PHE A 233 -5.32 16.27 -17.05
N PHE A 234 -4.50 17.18 -17.57
CA PHE A 234 -4.99 18.30 -18.38
C PHE A 234 -5.42 17.81 -19.77
N PHE A 235 -6.70 17.98 -20.11
CA PHE A 235 -7.27 17.56 -21.39
C PHE A 235 -8.51 18.37 -21.75
N ASP A 236 -8.99 18.22 -22.98
CA ASP A 236 -10.25 18.83 -23.40
C ASP A 236 -11.46 18.08 -22.81
N GLU A 237 -12.30 18.79 -22.07
CA GLU A 237 -13.48 18.23 -21.39
C GLU A 237 -14.50 17.66 -22.39
N SER A 238 -14.72 18.33 -23.53
CA SER A 238 -15.67 17.87 -24.54
C SER A 238 -15.23 16.57 -25.22
N ALA A 239 -13.91 16.37 -25.40
CA ALA A 239 -13.38 15.10 -25.86
C ALA A 239 -13.61 13.97 -24.82
N LEU A 240 -13.37 14.22 -23.53
CA LEU A 240 -13.65 13.22 -22.50
C LEU A 240 -15.15 12.90 -22.38
N ASP A 241 -16.03 13.89 -22.57
CA ASP A 241 -17.49 13.66 -22.60
C ASP A 241 -17.89 12.72 -23.76
N LYS A 242 -17.27 12.88 -24.94
CA LYS A 242 -17.49 11.97 -26.08
C LYS A 242 -17.00 10.55 -25.82
N MET A 243 -15.92 10.40 -25.05
CA MET A 243 -15.48 9.09 -24.59
C MET A 243 -16.49 8.46 -23.63
N ALA A 244 -16.98 9.22 -22.64
CA ALA A 244 -17.98 8.75 -21.69
C ALA A 244 -19.29 8.33 -22.39
N GLU A 245 -19.75 9.11 -23.37
CA GLU A 245 -20.91 8.80 -24.22
C GLU A 245 -20.72 7.46 -24.95
N SER A 246 -19.55 7.25 -25.55
CA SER A 246 -19.23 6.01 -26.28
C SER A 246 -19.16 4.80 -25.34
N MET A 247 -18.58 4.96 -24.15
CA MET A 247 -18.55 3.92 -23.11
C MET A 247 -19.96 3.51 -22.65
N ASN A 248 -20.88 4.47 -22.51
CA ASN A 248 -22.26 4.21 -22.12
C ASN A 248 -23.11 3.56 -23.22
N LYS A 249 -22.71 3.70 -24.50
CA LYS A 249 -23.37 3.04 -25.64
C LYS A 249 -22.83 1.64 -25.94
N SER A 250 -21.68 1.27 -25.38
CA SER A 250 -21.06 -0.04 -25.61
C SER A 250 -21.98 -1.18 -25.16
N SER A 251 -22.24 -2.12 -26.07
CA SER A 251 -22.99 -3.37 -25.82
C SER A 251 -22.12 -4.44 -25.14
N ALA A 252 -20.80 -4.35 -25.30
CA ALA A 252 -19.82 -5.33 -24.79
C ALA A 252 -19.48 -5.13 -23.29
N ALA A 253 -19.92 -4.02 -22.71
CA ALA A 253 -19.58 -3.64 -21.35
C ALA A 253 -20.35 -4.45 -20.29
N GLN A 254 -19.66 -4.82 -19.20
CA GLN A 254 -20.29 -5.44 -18.02
C GLN A 254 -20.47 -4.39 -16.93
N GLY A 255 -21.44 -4.58 -16.03
CA GLY A 255 -21.55 -3.73 -14.85
C GLY A 255 -20.32 -3.88 -13.94
N VAL A 256 -19.91 -2.79 -13.29
CA VAL A 256 -18.91 -2.88 -12.22
C VAL A 256 -19.53 -3.49 -10.96
N ASP A 257 -18.72 -4.23 -10.20
CA ASP A 257 -19.14 -4.80 -8.92
C ASP A 257 -18.74 -3.89 -7.76
N TYR A 258 -19.71 -3.13 -7.25
CA TYR A 258 -19.54 -2.26 -6.08
C TYR A 258 -19.58 -3.01 -4.74
N SER A 259 -19.94 -4.29 -4.71
CA SER A 259 -19.95 -5.10 -3.49
C SER A 259 -18.55 -5.60 -3.08
N ARG A 260 -17.55 -5.36 -3.94
CA ARG A 260 -16.16 -5.69 -3.66
C ARG A 260 -15.67 -4.96 -2.42
N LYS A 261 -15.18 -5.70 -1.44
CA LYS A 261 -14.60 -5.16 -0.21
C LYS A 261 -13.45 -4.17 -0.49
N VAL A 262 -12.62 -4.48 -1.49
CA VAL A 262 -11.53 -3.58 -1.95
C VAL A 262 -12.11 -2.23 -2.38
N PHE A 263 -13.24 -2.21 -3.09
CA PHE A 263 -13.88 -0.98 -3.53
C PHE A 263 -14.34 -0.13 -2.33
N GLU A 264 -15.10 -0.73 -1.41
CA GLU A 264 -15.60 -0.01 -0.23
C GLU A 264 -14.48 0.56 0.63
N LYS A 265 -13.48 -0.26 0.96
CA LYS A 265 -12.33 0.13 1.78
C LYS A 265 -11.51 1.23 1.12
N SER A 266 -11.20 1.07 -0.16
CA SER A 266 -10.41 2.04 -0.91
C SER A 266 -11.15 3.36 -1.07
N LEU A 267 -12.47 3.33 -1.29
CA LEU A 267 -13.26 4.56 -1.35
C LEU A 267 -13.23 5.30 -0.02
N ARG A 268 -13.41 4.59 1.11
CA ARG A 268 -13.29 5.20 2.45
C ARG A 268 -11.89 5.80 2.70
N GLU A 269 -10.84 5.15 2.21
CA GLU A 269 -9.46 5.64 2.31
C GLU A 269 -9.20 6.90 1.45
N LEU A 270 -9.81 6.98 0.26
CA LEU A 270 -9.60 8.06 -0.70
C LEU A 270 -10.39 9.34 -0.36
N ILE A 271 -11.63 9.22 0.12
CA ILE A 271 -12.54 10.36 0.32
C ILE A 271 -13.09 10.50 1.75
N GLY A 272 -12.66 9.63 2.67
CA GLY A 272 -13.10 9.59 4.06
C GLY A 272 -14.35 8.74 4.27
N LYS A 273 -14.44 8.11 5.45
CA LYS A 273 -15.50 7.15 5.81
C LYS A 273 -16.92 7.70 5.62
N GLU A 274 -17.22 8.87 6.17
CA GLU A 274 -18.57 9.45 6.13
C GLU A 274 -19.06 9.70 4.69
N ASN A 275 -18.20 10.30 3.85
CA ASN A 275 -18.52 10.55 2.45
C ASN A 275 -18.68 9.24 1.68
N ALA A 276 -17.75 8.29 1.87
CA ALA A 276 -17.79 7.01 1.19
C ALA A 276 -19.03 6.19 1.55
N ASP A 277 -19.38 6.07 2.83
CA ASP A 277 -20.54 5.31 3.29
C ASP A 277 -21.85 5.89 2.73
N LYS A 278 -21.95 7.22 2.64
CA LYS A 278 -23.07 7.89 1.96
C LYS A 278 -23.15 7.52 0.48
N LEU A 279 -22.02 7.56 -0.24
CA LEU A 279 -21.99 7.26 -1.67
C LEU A 279 -22.27 5.78 -1.95
N ILE A 280 -21.75 4.87 -1.15
CA ILE A 280 -22.02 3.43 -1.26
C ILE A 280 -23.51 3.16 -1.03
N SER A 281 -24.11 3.80 -0.03
CA SER A 281 -25.55 3.71 0.23
C SER A 281 -26.39 4.21 -0.96
N GLU A 282 -26.03 5.36 -1.55
CA GLU A 282 -26.71 5.87 -2.75
C GLU A 282 -26.59 4.91 -3.94
N LEU A 283 -25.41 4.35 -4.20
CA LEU A 283 -25.21 3.36 -5.26
C LEU A 283 -26.12 2.14 -5.06
N ASN A 284 -26.24 1.65 -3.82
CA ASN A 284 -27.09 0.50 -3.52
C ASN A 284 -28.59 0.81 -3.68
N ILE A 285 -29.04 1.99 -3.27
CA ILE A 285 -30.46 2.40 -3.33
C ILE A 285 -30.89 2.70 -4.77
N TYR A 286 -30.03 3.35 -5.56
CA TYR A 286 -30.37 3.84 -6.90
C TYR A 286 -29.78 2.97 -8.02
N GLY A 287 -29.51 1.69 -7.75
CA GLY A 287 -29.09 0.73 -8.77
C GLY A 287 -27.81 1.12 -9.51
N GLY A 288 -26.80 1.58 -8.77
CA GLY A 288 -25.50 2.01 -9.28
C GLY A 288 -25.41 3.49 -9.67
N SER A 289 -26.46 4.29 -9.48
CA SER A 289 -26.46 5.72 -9.84
C SER A 289 -26.36 6.63 -8.61
N TYR A 290 -25.87 7.86 -8.80
CA TYR A 290 -25.94 8.90 -7.77
C TYR A 290 -27.13 9.82 -8.02
N ARG A 291 -27.83 10.24 -6.96
CA ARG A 291 -28.91 11.23 -7.10
C ARG A 291 -28.35 12.59 -7.54
N ARG A 292 -27.20 12.97 -6.99
CA ARG A 292 -26.40 14.12 -7.40
C ARG A 292 -24.95 13.68 -7.47
N PHE A 293 -24.31 13.90 -8.63
CA PHE A 293 -22.93 13.47 -8.82
C PHE A 293 -22.00 14.12 -7.76
N PRO A 294 -21.20 13.31 -7.04
CA PRO A 294 -20.34 13.80 -5.97
C PRO A 294 -19.09 14.49 -6.52
N SER A 295 -18.80 15.70 -6.05
CA SER A 295 -17.61 16.45 -6.47
C SER A 295 -16.29 15.74 -6.13
N ALA A 296 -16.29 14.92 -5.06
CA ALA A 296 -15.13 14.14 -4.63
C ALA A 296 -14.72 13.06 -5.65
N LEU A 297 -15.61 12.64 -6.56
CA LEU A 297 -15.31 11.68 -7.62
C LEU A 297 -15.13 12.34 -8.99
N ASN A 298 -15.21 13.67 -9.09
CA ASN A 298 -15.03 14.39 -10.34
C ASN A 298 -13.56 14.41 -10.77
N HIS A 299 -13.15 13.34 -11.44
CA HIS A 299 -11.81 13.12 -11.94
C HIS A 299 -11.82 12.94 -13.45
N SER A 300 -10.67 13.13 -14.13
CA SER A 300 -10.61 12.87 -15.58
C SER A 300 -11.07 11.45 -15.87
N ILE A 301 -10.59 10.46 -15.11
CA ILE A 301 -11.15 9.11 -15.05
C ILE A 301 -11.07 8.60 -13.60
N PHE A 302 -12.15 7.98 -13.11
CA PHE A 302 -12.18 7.24 -11.85
C PHE A 302 -12.36 5.75 -12.11
N PHE A 303 -11.40 4.96 -11.65
CA PHE A 303 -11.39 3.52 -11.81
C PHE A 303 -11.83 2.82 -10.53
N THR A 304 -12.76 1.87 -10.66
CA THR A 304 -13.37 1.13 -9.55
C THR A 304 -12.78 -0.28 -9.40
N ASP A 305 -12.16 -0.80 -10.45
CA ASP A 305 -11.49 -2.11 -10.46
C ASP A 305 -10.32 -2.08 -11.42
N VAL A 306 -9.10 -2.04 -10.91
CA VAL A 306 -7.90 -2.29 -11.73
C VAL A 306 -6.96 -3.21 -10.97
N LYS A 307 -6.73 -4.39 -11.55
CA LYS A 307 -5.75 -5.34 -11.06
C LYS A 307 -4.47 -5.19 -11.84
N PHE A 308 -3.33 -5.09 -11.16
CA PHE A 308 -2.01 -5.03 -11.80
C PHE A 308 -1.15 -6.22 -11.41
N LYS A 309 -0.29 -6.64 -12.34
CA LYS A 309 0.88 -7.48 -12.11
C LYS A 309 2.14 -6.65 -12.36
N TRP A 310 3.14 -6.78 -11.50
CA TRP A 310 4.49 -6.29 -11.81
C TRP A 310 5.22 -7.32 -12.68
N ILE A 311 5.75 -6.88 -13.82
CA ILE A 311 6.58 -7.69 -14.73
C ILE A 311 8.01 -7.17 -14.64
N GLU A 312 8.90 -7.93 -14.01
CA GLU A 312 10.23 -7.49 -13.63
C GLU A 312 11.15 -7.30 -14.84
N GLU A 313 11.07 -8.22 -15.81
CA GLU A 313 11.85 -8.23 -17.05
C GLU A 313 11.61 -6.96 -17.87
N LEU A 314 10.35 -6.51 -17.88
CA LEU A 314 9.91 -5.31 -18.60
C LEU A 314 9.93 -4.04 -17.73
N LYS A 315 10.13 -4.19 -16.42
CA LYS A 315 10.05 -3.14 -15.40
C LYS A 315 8.74 -2.35 -15.51
N THR A 316 7.62 -3.07 -15.51
CA THR A 316 6.31 -2.47 -15.76
C THR A 316 5.21 -3.01 -14.85
N TYR A 317 4.31 -2.12 -14.43
CA TYR A 317 2.99 -2.53 -13.97
C TYR A 317 2.09 -2.71 -15.19
N ARG A 318 1.48 -3.87 -15.33
CA ARG A 318 0.51 -4.16 -16.40
C ARG A 318 -0.82 -4.60 -15.80
N SER A 319 -1.91 -4.00 -16.25
CA SER A 319 -3.24 -4.39 -15.79
C SER A 319 -3.60 -5.77 -16.35
N ILE A 320 -4.32 -6.55 -15.55
CA ILE A 320 -4.80 -7.89 -15.92
C ILE A 320 -6.32 -7.95 -15.76
N GLY A 321 -6.97 -8.64 -16.69
CA GLY A 321 -8.44 -8.72 -16.74
C GLY A 321 -9.09 -7.39 -17.15
N LYS A 322 -10.38 -7.26 -16.83
CA LYS A 322 -11.18 -6.08 -17.18
C LYS A 322 -10.89 -4.89 -16.29
N ILE A 323 -11.04 -3.69 -16.86
CA ILE A 323 -10.86 -2.41 -16.17
C ILE A 323 -12.24 -1.82 -15.85
N GLY A 324 -12.56 -1.70 -14.57
CA GLY A 324 -13.77 -1.08 -14.07
C GLY A 324 -13.66 0.45 -14.05
N ILE A 325 -14.58 1.12 -14.75
CA ILE A 325 -14.65 2.59 -14.83
C ILE A 325 -15.94 3.03 -14.15
N GLY A 326 -15.83 3.82 -13.08
CA GLY A 326 -16.97 4.42 -12.40
C GLY A 326 -17.48 5.63 -13.15
N ASN A 327 -16.60 6.59 -13.44
CA ASN A 327 -16.96 7.81 -14.15
C ASN A 327 -15.80 8.39 -14.94
N VAL A 328 -16.16 9.21 -15.92
CA VAL A 328 -15.29 10.08 -16.69
C VAL A 328 -15.83 11.49 -16.49
N GLN A 329 -15.06 12.36 -15.84
CA GLN A 329 -15.56 13.63 -15.31
C GLN A 329 -16.81 13.42 -14.45
N LYS A 330 -17.91 14.13 -14.73
CA LYS A 330 -19.18 13.99 -14.02
C LYS A 330 -20.11 12.92 -14.61
N THR A 331 -19.71 12.32 -15.74
CA THR A 331 -20.54 11.34 -16.45
C THR A 331 -20.28 9.97 -15.85
N GLN A 332 -21.31 9.40 -15.22
CA GLN A 332 -21.26 8.02 -14.72
C GLN A 332 -21.21 7.04 -15.90
N VAL A 333 -20.34 6.04 -15.75
CA VAL A 333 -20.11 4.96 -16.71
C VAL A 333 -20.45 3.62 -16.07
N ASN A 334 -19.93 3.37 -14.86
CA ASN A 334 -20.17 2.18 -14.03
C ASN A 334 -20.07 0.86 -14.80
N ARG A 335 -19.05 0.75 -15.66
CA ARG A 335 -18.87 -0.37 -16.57
C ARG A 335 -17.42 -0.86 -16.60
N SER A 336 -17.26 -2.15 -16.82
CA SER A 336 -16.00 -2.84 -16.98
C SER A 336 -15.74 -3.13 -18.46
N PHE A 337 -14.54 -2.79 -18.93
CA PHE A 337 -14.12 -2.92 -20.32
C PHE A 337 -12.88 -3.80 -20.44
N ASP A 338 -12.76 -4.51 -21.57
CA ASP A 338 -11.49 -5.11 -21.96
C ASP A 338 -10.49 -4.01 -22.33
N GLY A 339 -9.22 -4.22 -22.01
CA GLY A 339 -8.20 -3.21 -22.23
C GLY A 339 -6.95 -3.44 -21.39
N ASN A 340 -6.01 -2.50 -21.49
CA ASN A 340 -4.74 -2.57 -20.79
C ASN A 340 -4.32 -1.19 -20.32
N ILE A 341 -3.90 -1.10 -19.07
CA ILE A 341 -3.13 0.01 -18.51
C ILE A 341 -1.74 -0.53 -18.26
N GLU A 342 -0.74 0.14 -18.82
CA GLU A 342 0.66 -0.23 -18.61
C GLU A 342 1.47 0.99 -18.19
N ILE A 343 2.23 0.87 -17.10
CA ILE A 343 3.15 1.89 -16.61
C ILE A 343 4.56 1.32 -16.64
N GLN A 344 5.39 1.80 -17.57
CA GLN A 344 6.77 1.39 -17.73
C GLN A 344 7.70 2.31 -16.95
N LYS A 345 8.51 1.74 -16.07
CA LYS A 345 9.51 2.46 -15.29
C LYS A 345 10.71 2.84 -16.14
N LYS A 346 11.09 4.13 -16.16
CA LYS A 346 12.28 4.61 -16.89
C LYS A 346 13.03 5.67 -16.08
N ARG A 347 14.37 5.69 -16.20
CA ARG A 347 15.25 6.65 -15.50
C ARG A 347 14.98 8.14 -15.80
N GLY A 348 14.24 8.46 -16.86
CA GLY A 348 14.01 9.83 -17.33
C GLY A 348 12.53 10.21 -17.40
N GLY A 349 11.71 9.63 -16.53
CA GLY A 349 10.26 9.78 -16.49
C GLY A 349 9.55 8.56 -17.08
N ASP A 350 8.50 8.11 -16.40
CA ASP A 350 7.78 6.89 -16.75
C ASP A 350 6.92 7.08 -18.00
N ILE A 351 6.59 5.96 -18.63
CA ILE A 351 5.72 5.92 -19.81
C ILE A 351 4.44 5.21 -19.41
N MET A 352 3.30 5.85 -19.63
CA MET A 352 2.00 5.23 -19.41
C MET A 352 1.29 5.00 -20.73
N TYR A 353 0.69 3.82 -20.88
CA TYR A 353 -0.20 3.46 -21.97
C TYR A 353 -1.55 3.08 -21.38
N ILE A 354 -2.63 3.50 -22.04
CA ILE A 354 -3.98 3.08 -21.70
C ILE A 354 -4.68 2.72 -23.00
N TYR A 355 -5.28 1.54 -23.05
CA TYR A 355 -6.12 1.10 -24.14
C TYR A 355 -7.43 0.58 -23.59
N PHE A 356 -8.54 1.05 -24.15
CA PHE A 356 -9.88 0.53 -23.87
C PHE A 356 -10.47 -0.02 -25.16
N ASN A 357 -10.98 -1.25 -25.11
CA ASN A 357 -11.78 -1.87 -26.15
C ASN A 357 -13.26 -1.86 -25.73
N LEU A 358 -14.08 -1.15 -26.48
CA LEU A 358 -15.51 -0.97 -26.22
C LEU A 358 -16.36 -1.94 -27.06
N GLY A 359 -15.74 -2.87 -27.79
CA GLY A 359 -16.41 -3.79 -28.70
C GLY A 359 -16.78 -3.17 -30.04
N GLU A 360 -17.12 -4.01 -31.02
CA GLU A 360 -17.59 -3.60 -32.36
C GLU A 360 -16.61 -2.64 -33.09
N GLY A 361 -15.30 -2.81 -32.86
CA GLY A 361 -14.28 -1.94 -33.45
C GLY A 361 -14.12 -0.57 -32.77
N ASN A 362 -14.85 -0.31 -31.67
CA ASN A 362 -14.73 0.92 -30.90
C ASN A 362 -13.60 0.83 -29.86
N TRP A 363 -12.69 1.79 -29.87
CA TRP A 363 -11.55 1.81 -28.94
C TRP A 363 -11.04 3.21 -28.65
N TYR A 364 -10.36 3.34 -27.51
CA TYR A 364 -9.63 4.53 -27.10
C TYR A 364 -8.21 4.15 -26.69
N TYR A 365 -7.24 4.99 -27.08
CA TYR A 365 -5.82 4.80 -26.80
C TYR A 365 -5.22 6.10 -26.29
N PHE A 366 -4.48 6.00 -25.19
CA PHE A 366 -3.73 7.08 -24.59
C PHE A 366 -2.28 6.66 -24.36
N LYS A 367 -1.35 7.61 -24.55
CA LYS A 367 0.06 7.45 -24.23
C LYS A 367 0.59 8.70 -23.56
N TYR A 368 1.19 8.56 -22.38
CA TYR A 368 1.97 9.61 -21.76
C TYR A 368 3.46 9.32 -21.86
N GLN A 369 4.25 10.31 -22.24
CA GLN A 369 5.71 10.24 -22.17
C GLN A 369 6.31 11.65 -22.09
N LYS A 370 7.16 11.92 -21.10
CA LYS A 370 7.94 13.16 -20.97
C LYS A 370 7.10 14.41 -21.21
N ASN A 371 6.03 14.59 -20.45
CA ASN A 371 5.10 15.74 -20.52
C ASN A 371 4.19 15.80 -21.76
N PHE A 372 4.29 14.85 -22.69
CA PHE A 372 3.39 14.74 -23.82
C PHE A 372 2.36 13.65 -23.58
N PHE A 373 1.09 14.00 -23.73
CA PHE A 373 -0.05 13.09 -23.65
C PHE A 373 -0.70 12.96 -25.03
N TYR A 374 -0.65 11.77 -25.61
CA TYR A 374 -1.23 11.48 -26.91
C TYR A 374 -2.53 10.72 -26.72
N ALA A 375 -3.58 11.15 -27.42
CA ALA A 375 -4.87 10.47 -27.42
C ALA A 375 -5.29 10.15 -28.85
N LEU A 376 -5.87 8.98 -29.07
CA LEU A 376 -6.42 8.55 -30.35
C LEU A 376 -7.58 7.59 -30.10
N SER A 377 -8.62 7.66 -30.90
CA SER A 377 -9.76 6.74 -30.84
C SER A 377 -10.18 6.27 -32.22
N SER A 378 -10.96 5.20 -32.30
CA SER A 378 -11.78 4.89 -33.48
C SER A 378 -12.88 5.93 -33.71
N ASN A 379 -13.28 6.68 -32.68
CA ASN A 379 -14.32 7.71 -32.76
C ASN A 379 -13.76 8.98 -33.44
N GLU A 380 -14.26 9.29 -34.63
CA GLU A 380 -13.80 10.46 -35.40
C GLU A 380 -14.17 11.80 -34.74
N GLU A 381 -15.33 11.90 -34.09
CA GLU A 381 -15.74 13.13 -33.38
C GLU A 381 -14.74 13.46 -32.27
N PHE A 382 -14.38 12.46 -31.45
CA PHE A 382 -13.35 12.59 -30.41
C PHE A 382 -12.02 13.11 -31.00
N ASN A 383 -11.56 12.50 -32.09
CA ASN A 383 -10.31 12.87 -32.74
C ASN A 383 -10.37 14.28 -33.33
N ASN A 384 -11.51 14.67 -33.92
CA ASN A 384 -11.70 15.96 -34.56
C ASN A 384 -11.73 17.11 -33.55
N ILE A 385 -12.29 16.91 -32.35
CA ILE A 385 -12.19 17.87 -31.25
C ILE A 385 -10.72 18.17 -30.95
N ILE A 386 -9.90 17.14 -30.73
CA ILE A 386 -8.47 17.31 -30.42
C ILE A 386 -7.74 17.98 -31.59
N LYS A 387 -7.99 17.57 -32.84
CA LYS A 387 -7.34 18.15 -34.02
C LYS A 387 -7.70 19.63 -34.21
N GLY A 388 -8.97 20.01 -34.00
CA GLY A 388 -9.49 21.36 -34.19
C GLY A 388 -9.01 22.39 -33.15
N LEU A 389 -8.51 21.94 -32.00
CA LEU A 389 -7.97 22.85 -30.98
C LEU A 389 -6.68 23.53 -31.44
N LYS A 390 -6.57 24.84 -31.14
CA LYS A 390 -5.34 25.62 -31.31
C LYS A 390 -4.25 25.13 -30.34
N GLN A 391 -2.98 25.36 -30.71
CA GLN A 391 -1.83 24.87 -29.95
C GLN A 391 -1.73 25.43 -28.53
N ASP A 392 -2.18 26.65 -28.28
CA ASP A 392 -2.21 27.28 -26.95
C ASP A 392 -3.22 26.59 -26.02
N LYS A 393 -4.33 26.07 -26.55
CA LYS A 393 -5.34 25.32 -25.78
C LYS A 393 -4.90 23.90 -25.43
N LYS A 394 -3.93 23.36 -26.16
CA LYS A 394 -3.33 22.03 -25.93
C LYS A 394 -2.25 22.02 -24.87
N LYS A 395 -1.75 23.20 -24.48
CA LYS A 395 -0.66 23.36 -23.51
C LYS A 395 -1.21 23.78 -22.16
N TYR A 396 -0.85 23.05 -21.13
CA TYR A 396 -1.15 23.43 -19.76
C TYR A 396 -0.38 24.70 -19.39
N LYS A 397 -1.05 25.66 -18.75
CA LYS A 397 -0.43 26.91 -18.28
C LYS A 397 0.39 26.64 -17.02
N THR A 398 1.62 26.18 -17.22
CA THR A 398 2.53 25.76 -16.15
C THR A 398 2.83 26.89 -15.18
N LYS A 399 2.54 26.70 -13.90
CA LYS A 399 2.98 27.61 -12.83
C LYS A 399 4.38 27.25 -12.36
N LYS A 400 5.05 28.18 -11.67
CA LYS A 400 6.38 27.94 -11.09
C LYS A 400 6.32 26.72 -10.14
N GLY A 401 7.12 25.70 -10.43
CA GLY A 401 7.17 24.45 -9.65
C GLY A 401 6.28 23.33 -10.17
N GLU A 402 5.49 23.54 -11.23
CA GLU A 402 4.71 22.48 -11.89
C GLU A 402 5.45 21.94 -13.12
N SER A 403 5.24 20.66 -13.44
CA SER A 403 5.74 20.09 -14.69
C SER A 403 4.94 20.65 -15.89
N PRO A 404 5.60 20.98 -17.00
CA PRO A 404 4.88 21.31 -18.23
C PRO A 404 4.06 20.11 -18.67
N PHE A 405 2.98 20.37 -19.40
CA PHE A 405 2.12 19.30 -19.91
C PHE A 405 1.46 19.76 -21.21
N GLN A 406 1.46 18.89 -22.21
CA GLN A 406 0.78 19.14 -23.48
C GLN A 406 0.10 17.86 -23.94
N PHE A 407 -1.14 17.98 -24.44
CA PHE A 407 -1.78 16.88 -25.13
C PHE A 407 -1.84 17.08 -26.65
N ASN A 408 -1.81 15.99 -27.41
CA ASN A 408 -1.89 15.98 -28.87
C ASN A 408 -2.65 14.76 -29.37
N ILE A 409 -3.00 14.76 -30.66
CA ILE A 409 -3.51 13.55 -31.33
C ILE A 409 -2.38 12.52 -31.45
N GLY A 410 -2.67 11.26 -31.13
CA GLY A 410 -1.76 10.12 -31.30
C GLY A 410 -1.75 9.57 -32.74
N THR A 411 -0.98 8.50 -32.96
CA THR A 411 -0.89 7.84 -34.27
C THR A 411 -1.37 6.39 -34.21
N PRO A 412 -2.00 5.87 -35.30
CA PRO A 412 -2.36 4.45 -35.38
C PRO A 412 -1.13 3.54 -35.24
N THR A 413 0.03 3.98 -35.72
CA THR A 413 1.30 3.25 -35.62
C THR A 413 1.71 3.02 -34.18
N ASP A 414 1.66 4.04 -33.32
CA ASP A 414 2.01 3.89 -31.90
C ASP A 414 1.06 2.94 -31.18
N LYS A 415 -0.24 3.08 -31.45
CA LYS A 415 -1.29 2.19 -30.90
C LYS A 415 -1.07 0.74 -31.36
N ASN A 416 -0.80 0.51 -32.65
CA ASN A 416 -0.53 -0.84 -33.19
C ASN A 416 0.74 -1.46 -32.59
N LYS A 417 1.80 -0.66 -32.39
CA LYS A 417 3.03 -1.12 -31.73
C LYS A 417 2.78 -1.50 -30.28
N PHE A 418 1.92 -0.77 -29.57
CA PHE A 418 1.53 -1.10 -28.21
C PHE A 418 0.82 -2.46 -28.15
N LEU A 419 -0.24 -2.64 -28.96
CA LEU A 419 -1.02 -3.88 -28.97
C LEU A 419 -0.17 -5.10 -29.36
N ARG A 420 0.65 -5.00 -30.41
CA ARG A 420 1.54 -6.09 -30.83
C ARG A 420 2.53 -6.51 -29.74
N ARG A 421 2.97 -5.56 -28.90
CA ARG A 421 3.85 -5.87 -27.76
C ARG A 421 3.09 -6.66 -26.69
N LEU A 422 1.83 -6.30 -26.42
CA LEU A 422 1.02 -7.03 -25.45
C LEU A 422 0.81 -8.49 -25.90
N GLU A 423 0.46 -8.68 -27.17
CA GLU A 423 0.29 -10.02 -27.77
C GLU A 423 1.59 -10.86 -27.69
N SER A 424 2.75 -10.27 -28.04
CA SER A 424 4.02 -11.01 -27.99
C SER A 424 4.42 -11.42 -26.58
N ASP A 425 4.09 -10.59 -25.58
CA ASP A 425 4.43 -10.88 -24.19
C ASP A 425 3.52 -11.98 -23.61
N GLU A 426 2.23 -12.00 -23.98
CA GLU A 426 1.29 -13.08 -23.60
C GLU A 426 1.65 -14.44 -24.19
N GLU A 427 2.23 -14.51 -25.40
CA GLU A 427 2.71 -15.77 -26.00
C GLU A 427 3.99 -16.31 -25.35
N SER A 428 4.70 -15.48 -24.57
CA SER A 428 5.99 -15.80 -23.95
C SER A 428 5.91 -16.14 -22.45
N GLU A 429 4.78 -15.85 -21.81
CA GLU A 429 4.43 -16.31 -20.45
C GLU A 429 3.80 -17.71 -20.50
#